data_AF-A0A1S3DNH9-F1
#
_entry.id   AF-A0A1S3DNH9-F1
#
_cell.length_a   1.000
_cell.length_b   1.000
_cell.length_c   1.000
_cell.angle_alpha   90.00
_cell.angle_beta   90.00
_cell.angle_gamma   90.00
#
_symmetry.space_group_name_H-M   'P 1'
#
loop_
_entity.id
_entity.type
_entity.pdbx_description
1 polymer ?
#
loop_
_entity_poly.entity_id
_entity_poly.type
_entity_poly.pdbx_seq_one_letter_code
_entity_poly.pdbx_strand_id
1 'polypeptide(L)'
;MHGDDIDTKETIDEHLVDEMLYCYLKSHNCTLFTQLTGHMDNTRPTYYVGIKDYKRYIVTATGILLANLTGTVTNMTKDECKAEMNRIYEPGTSDNQNYYWIVTNITVENAGYCNKNLVNFTAAVSPAFTIDGYNWSSGTYPSWSESVWMKLGLRMFMKPSPSYEKLVFLSGLGVLAVSFLCVLSLKKHITHLVSSIVSDSVLHNAGVAGTS
;
A
#
# COMPACT_ATOMS: atom_id res chain seq x y z
N MET A 1 -47.59 -21.13 33.15
CA MET A 1 -46.47 -21.54 32.29
C MET A 1 -45.22 -21.26 33.09
N HIS A 2 -44.59 -22.33 33.56
CA HIS A 2 -43.41 -22.31 34.42
C HIS A 2 -42.24 -21.84 33.56
N GLY A 3 -41.59 -20.74 33.95
CA GLY A 3 -40.33 -20.33 33.36
C GLY A 3 -39.24 -21.18 33.99
N ASP A 4 -38.79 -22.20 33.26
CA ASP A 4 -37.62 -22.96 33.65
C ASP A 4 -36.40 -22.08 33.34
N ASP A 5 -35.81 -21.52 34.40
CA ASP A 5 -34.49 -20.91 34.39
C ASP A 5 -33.47 -22.00 34.01
N ILE A 6 -33.08 -22.04 32.75
CA ILE A 6 -31.94 -22.82 32.28
C ILE A 6 -30.69 -22.11 32.82
N ASP A 7 -30.24 -22.53 34.00
CA ASP A 7 -28.92 -22.22 34.55
C ASP A 7 -27.86 -22.98 33.76
N THR A 8 -27.59 -22.55 32.52
CA THR A 8 -26.42 -22.99 31.78
C THR A 8 -25.20 -22.35 32.43
N LYS A 9 -24.45 -23.18 33.16
CA LYS A 9 -23.11 -22.85 33.67
C LYS A 9 -22.17 -22.64 32.49
N GLU A 10 -22.17 -21.44 31.91
CA GLU A 10 -21.19 -21.03 30.90
C GLU A 10 -19.83 -20.92 31.56
N THR A 11 -18.90 -21.78 31.13
CA THR A 11 -17.52 -21.76 31.59
C THR A 11 -16.64 -21.04 30.58
N ILE A 12 -15.81 -20.12 31.06
CA ILE A 12 -14.84 -19.40 30.22
C ILE A 12 -13.71 -20.36 29.83
N ASP A 13 -13.42 -20.46 28.54
CA ASP A 13 -12.21 -21.11 28.05
C ASP A 13 -11.03 -20.11 28.12
N GLU A 14 -10.23 -20.23 29.17
CA GLU A 14 -9.08 -19.36 29.42
C GLU A 14 -8.03 -19.43 28.29
N HIS A 15 -7.83 -20.61 27.69
CA HIS A 15 -6.85 -20.80 26.62
C HIS A 15 -7.27 -20.05 25.36
N LEU A 16 -8.55 -20.17 24.99
CA LEU A 16 -9.11 -19.44 23.84
C LEU A 16 -8.99 -17.92 24.04
N VAL A 17 -9.30 -17.43 25.23
CA VAL A 17 -9.21 -15.99 25.54
C VAL A 17 -7.77 -15.49 25.47
N ASP A 18 -6.81 -16.24 26.02
CA ASP A 18 -5.38 -15.88 25.95
C ASP A 18 -4.87 -15.86 24.49
N GLU A 19 -5.23 -16.86 23.69
CA GLU A 19 -4.85 -16.92 22.28
C GLU A 19 -5.48 -15.76 21.49
N MET A 20 -6.76 -15.45 21.71
CA MET A 20 -7.42 -14.29 21.12
C MET A 20 -6.68 -13.00 21.50
N LEU A 21 -6.39 -12.80 22.78
CA LEU A 21 -5.71 -11.59 23.26
C LEU A 21 -4.32 -11.44 22.64
N TYR A 22 -3.57 -12.53 22.51
CA TYR A 22 -2.28 -12.55 21.82
C TYR A 22 -2.42 -12.12 20.35
N CYS A 23 -3.41 -12.66 19.63
CA CYS A 23 -3.68 -12.34 18.23
C CYS A 23 -4.03 -10.86 18.02
N TYR A 24 -4.88 -10.31 18.89
CA TYR A 24 -5.32 -8.92 18.81
C TYR A 24 -4.23 -7.93 19.27
N LEU A 25 -3.49 -8.22 20.34
CA LEU A 25 -2.60 -7.21 20.92
C LEU A 25 -1.14 -7.32 20.46
N LYS A 26 -0.68 -8.52 20.11
CA LYS A 26 0.75 -8.77 19.89
C LYS A 26 1.09 -9.10 18.45
N SER A 27 0.36 -10.02 17.81
CA SER A 27 0.67 -10.43 16.43
C SER A 27 -0.58 -10.91 15.69
N HIS A 28 -0.91 -10.27 14.57
CA HIS A 28 -1.93 -10.79 13.65
C HIS A 28 -1.54 -12.13 13.02
N ASN A 29 -0.24 -12.40 12.88
CA ASN A 29 0.28 -13.68 12.42
C ASN A 29 0.36 -14.66 13.60
N CYS A 30 -0.79 -15.06 14.11
CA CYS A 30 -0.97 -16.07 15.15
C CYS A 30 -1.68 -17.30 14.57
N THR A 31 -1.62 -18.44 15.27
CA THR A 31 -2.21 -19.71 14.81
C THR A 31 -3.71 -19.57 14.57
N LEU A 32 -4.47 -19.08 15.56
CA LEU A 32 -5.92 -18.84 15.45
C LEU A 32 -6.29 -18.03 14.20
N PHE A 33 -5.74 -16.83 14.00
CA PHE A 33 -6.12 -16.02 12.84
C PHE A 33 -5.66 -16.62 11.52
N THR A 34 -4.49 -17.26 11.47
CA THR A 34 -4.00 -17.90 10.24
C THR A 34 -4.86 -19.10 9.85
N GLN A 35 -5.40 -19.85 10.82
CA GLN A 35 -6.37 -20.91 10.57
C GLN A 35 -7.71 -20.40 10.01
N LEU A 36 -8.15 -19.22 10.46
CA LEU A 36 -9.42 -18.61 10.04
C LEU A 36 -9.31 -17.90 8.67
N THR A 37 -8.20 -17.22 8.40
CA THR A 37 -8.04 -16.39 7.18
C THR A 37 -7.09 -17.00 6.14
N GLY A 38 -6.37 -18.05 6.48
CA GLY A 38 -5.35 -18.71 5.65
C GLY A 38 -4.00 -18.00 5.61
N HIS A 39 -3.98 -16.67 5.71
CA HIS A 39 -2.75 -15.89 5.74
C HIS A 39 -2.97 -14.54 6.45
N MET A 40 -2.03 -14.18 7.33
CA MET A 40 -1.96 -12.88 7.97
C MET A 40 -0.56 -12.31 7.83
N ASP A 41 -0.47 -11.04 7.44
CA ASP A 41 0.80 -10.33 7.36
C ASP A 41 1.45 -10.28 8.76
N ASN A 42 2.76 -10.48 8.84
CA ASN A 42 3.53 -10.37 10.08
C ASN A 42 3.76 -8.89 10.47
N THR A 43 2.66 -8.17 10.65
CA THR A 43 2.63 -6.76 11.03
C THR A 43 2.02 -6.62 12.41
N ARG A 44 2.35 -5.50 13.08
CA ARG A 44 1.68 -5.19 14.34
C ARG A 44 0.20 -4.95 14.09
N PRO A 45 -0.67 -5.40 15.01
CA PRO A 45 -2.09 -5.13 14.93
C PRO A 45 -2.40 -3.64 14.75
N THR A 46 -3.20 -3.32 13.74
CA THR A 46 -3.77 -1.99 13.52
C THR A 46 -5.28 -2.09 13.48
N TYR A 47 -5.93 -1.19 14.22
CA TYR A 47 -7.39 -1.08 14.33
C TYR A 47 -7.92 0.16 13.62
N TYR A 48 -7.05 0.84 12.88
CA TYR A 48 -7.47 1.95 12.06
C TYR A 48 -8.40 1.43 10.96
N VAL A 49 -9.61 1.99 10.89
CA VAL A 49 -10.67 1.56 9.97
C VAL A 49 -10.29 1.77 8.50
N GLY A 50 -9.41 2.76 8.24
CA GLY A 50 -8.95 3.13 6.91
C GLY A 50 -10.06 3.54 5.95
N ILE A 51 -9.68 3.75 4.70
CA ILE A 51 -10.60 3.90 3.58
C ILE A 51 -11.14 2.54 3.09
N LYS A 52 -12.15 2.57 2.22
CA LYS A 52 -12.85 1.37 1.73
C LYS A 52 -11.92 0.34 1.08
N ASP A 53 -10.94 0.79 0.31
CA ASP A 53 -10.06 -0.09 -0.48
C ASP A 53 -8.84 -0.62 0.28
N TYR A 54 -8.70 -0.24 1.55
CA TYR A 54 -7.64 -0.78 2.41
C TYR A 54 -7.99 -2.21 2.84
N LYS A 55 -7.03 -3.14 2.80
CA LYS A 55 -7.25 -4.53 3.22
C LYS A 55 -7.49 -4.61 4.73
N ARG A 56 -8.71 -4.99 5.12
CA ARG A 56 -9.14 -5.07 6.53
C ARG A 56 -9.04 -6.50 7.08
N TYR A 57 -7.82 -7.03 7.13
CA TYR A 57 -7.57 -8.39 7.61
C TYR A 57 -8.18 -8.65 9.00
N ILE A 58 -8.12 -7.66 9.90
CA ILE A 58 -8.65 -7.81 11.25
C ILE A 58 -10.18 -7.90 11.29
N VAL A 59 -10.89 -7.16 10.45
CA VAL A 59 -12.36 -7.21 10.38
C VAL A 59 -12.80 -8.58 9.88
N THR A 60 -12.15 -9.08 8.82
CA THR A 60 -12.41 -10.43 8.29
C THR A 60 -12.10 -11.50 9.33
N ALA A 61 -10.93 -11.44 9.99
CA ALA A 61 -10.56 -12.39 11.03
C ALA A 61 -11.54 -12.38 12.21
N THR A 62 -11.97 -11.20 12.66
CA THR A 62 -12.95 -11.03 13.73
C THR A 62 -14.30 -11.64 13.35
N GLY A 63 -14.79 -11.38 12.13
CA GLY A 63 -16.06 -11.93 11.67
C GLY A 63 -16.02 -13.45 11.49
N ILE A 64 -14.93 -14.00 10.94
CA ILE A 64 -14.78 -15.45 10.81
C ILE A 64 -14.58 -16.11 12.19
N LEU A 65 -13.88 -15.46 13.13
CA LEU A 65 -13.77 -15.94 14.51
C LEU A 65 -15.16 -16.00 15.17
N LEU A 66 -15.95 -14.93 15.05
CA LEU A 66 -17.32 -14.92 15.56
C LEU A 66 -18.16 -16.03 14.92
N ALA A 67 -18.01 -16.24 13.62
CA ALA A 67 -18.67 -17.34 12.92
C ALA A 67 -18.23 -18.70 13.44
N ASN A 68 -16.93 -18.89 13.71
CA ASN A 68 -16.42 -20.14 14.25
C ASN A 68 -16.93 -20.43 15.66
N LEU A 69 -17.06 -19.40 16.50
CA LEU A 69 -17.53 -19.53 17.88
C LEU A 69 -19.06 -19.70 17.99
N THR A 70 -19.82 -19.13 17.06
CA THR A 70 -21.30 -19.16 17.11
C THR A 70 -21.94 -20.13 16.12
N GLY A 71 -21.17 -20.57 15.12
CA GLY A 71 -21.63 -21.44 14.05
C GLY A 71 -21.63 -22.91 14.43
N THR A 72 -22.20 -23.70 13.54
CA THR A 72 -22.29 -25.16 13.65
C THR A 72 -21.41 -25.82 12.60
N VAL A 73 -20.68 -26.85 13.02
CA VAL A 73 -19.84 -27.64 12.11
C VAL A 73 -20.73 -28.52 11.24
N THR A 74 -20.51 -28.49 9.92
CA THR A 74 -21.24 -29.33 8.95
C THR A 74 -20.32 -30.41 8.37
N ASN A 75 -20.94 -31.49 7.86
CA ASN A 75 -20.23 -32.61 7.24
C ASN A 75 -20.03 -32.39 5.73
N MET A 76 -19.60 -31.18 5.35
CA MET A 76 -19.38 -30.80 3.95
C MET A 76 -17.90 -30.85 3.62
N THR A 77 -17.57 -31.27 2.40
CA THR A 77 -16.21 -31.16 1.86
C THR A 77 -15.85 -29.70 1.61
N LYS A 78 -14.56 -29.43 1.43
CA LYS A 78 -14.04 -28.08 1.14
C LYS A 78 -14.68 -27.46 -0.11
N ASP A 79 -14.89 -28.25 -1.15
CA ASP A 79 -15.42 -27.77 -2.43
C ASP A 79 -16.92 -27.48 -2.33
N GLU A 80 -17.68 -28.33 -1.63
CA GLU A 80 -19.09 -28.07 -1.31
C GLU A 80 -19.25 -26.82 -0.45
N CYS A 81 -18.42 -26.66 0.58
CA CYS A 81 -18.44 -25.48 1.45
C CYS A 81 -18.16 -24.19 0.66
N LYS A 82 -17.17 -24.23 -0.25
CA LYS A 82 -16.87 -23.10 -1.13
C LYS A 82 -18.00 -22.81 -2.12
N ALA A 83 -18.73 -23.83 -2.57
CA ALA A 83 -19.88 -23.63 -3.44
C ALA A 83 -20.99 -22.87 -2.71
N GLU A 84 -21.31 -23.24 -1.47
CA GLU A 84 -22.31 -22.51 -0.66
C GLU A 84 -21.82 -21.11 -0.26
N MET A 85 -20.53 -20.94 0.07
CA MET A 85 -19.96 -19.62 0.40
C MET A 85 -20.09 -18.62 -0.76
N ASN A 86 -20.01 -19.10 -2.01
CA ASN A 86 -20.14 -18.25 -3.20
C ASN A 86 -21.59 -18.13 -3.70
N ARG A 87 -22.55 -18.77 -3.01
CA ARG A 87 -23.94 -18.76 -3.42
C ARG A 87 -24.54 -17.39 -3.15
N ILE A 88 -25.09 -16.78 -4.20
CA ILE A 88 -25.83 -15.53 -4.09
C ILE A 88 -27.27 -15.90 -3.73
N TYR A 89 -27.67 -15.58 -2.51
CA TYR A 89 -29.06 -15.72 -2.08
C TYR A 89 -29.90 -14.56 -2.62
N GLU A 90 -31.12 -14.87 -3.08
CA GLU A 90 -32.06 -13.85 -3.52
C GLU A 90 -32.56 -13.02 -2.31
N PRO A 91 -32.60 -11.67 -2.42
CA PRO A 91 -33.13 -10.82 -1.37
C PRO A 91 -34.56 -11.21 -0.99
N GLY A 92 -34.81 -11.53 0.29
CA GLY A 92 -36.14 -11.89 0.79
C GLY A 92 -36.40 -13.39 0.93
N THR A 93 -35.45 -14.25 0.59
CA THR A 93 -35.49 -15.67 0.96
C THR A 93 -35.01 -15.87 2.41
N SER A 94 -35.63 -16.80 3.14
CA SER A 94 -35.40 -17.01 4.58
C SER A 94 -34.06 -17.66 4.94
N ASP A 95 -33.22 -17.98 3.95
CA ASP A 95 -31.99 -18.73 4.14
C ASP A 95 -30.78 -17.77 4.26
N ASN A 96 -30.75 -17.00 5.35
CA ASN A 96 -29.64 -16.08 5.68
C ASN A 96 -28.44 -16.82 6.30
N GLN A 97 -28.06 -17.96 5.71
CA GLN A 97 -26.98 -18.79 6.23
C GLN A 97 -25.70 -18.52 5.48
N ASN A 98 -24.62 -18.28 6.23
CA ASN A 98 -23.29 -18.12 5.69
C ASN A 98 -22.44 -19.35 6.02
N TYR A 99 -21.48 -19.64 5.14
CA TYR A 99 -20.58 -20.78 5.25
C TYR A 99 -19.14 -20.32 5.17
N TYR A 100 -18.30 -20.76 6.11
CA TYR A 100 -16.86 -20.54 6.07
C TYR A 100 -16.11 -21.86 6.20
N TRP A 101 -15.08 -22.04 5.38
CA TRP A 101 -14.16 -23.17 5.55
C TRP A 101 -13.06 -22.79 6.54
N ILE A 102 -13.05 -23.44 7.70
CA ILE A 102 -12.05 -23.21 8.75
C ILE A 102 -10.96 -24.26 8.65
N VAL A 103 -9.71 -23.81 8.55
CA VAL A 103 -8.56 -24.72 8.43
C VAL A 103 -8.12 -25.17 9.82
N THR A 104 -7.98 -26.48 10.03
CA THR A 104 -7.46 -27.01 11.30
C THR A 104 -5.95 -27.17 11.26
N ASN A 105 -5.41 -27.54 10.09
CA ASN A 105 -3.98 -27.68 9.88
C ASN A 105 -3.57 -27.08 8.54
N ILE A 106 -2.73 -26.04 8.59
CA ILE A 106 -2.27 -25.29 7.41
C ILE A 106 -1.34 -26.14 6.52
N THR A 107 -0.66 -27.15 7.07
CA THR A 107 0.30 -27.98 6.32
C THR A 107 -0.36 -29.14 5.58
N VAL A 108 -1.60 -29.49 5.94
CA VAL A 108 -2.31 -30.63 5.37
C VAL A 108 -3.39 -30.12 4.43
N GLU A 109 -3.30 -30.52 3.16
CA GLU A 109 -4.32 -30.17 2.18
C GLU A 109 -5.68 -30.75 2.60
N ASN A 110 -6.71 -29.89 2.56
CA ASN A 110 -8.09 -30.22 2.94
C ASN A 110 -8.30 -30.56 4.43
N ALA A 111 -7.35 -30.27 5.32
CA ALA A 111 -7.57 -30.35 6.75
C ALA A 111 -8.36 -29.13 7.25
N GLY A 112 -9.67 -29.33 7.43
CA GLY A 112 -10.58 -28.30 7.91
C GLY A 112 -12.00 -28.81 8.02
N TYR A 113 -12.91 -27.90 8.35
CA TYR A 113 -14.33 -28.16 8.40
C TYR A 113 -15.12 -26.97 7.88
N CYS A 114 -16.33 -27.23 7.40
CA CYS A 114 -17.24 -26.18 7.01
C CYS A 114 -18.07 -25.73 8.22
N ASN A 115 -18.12 -24.44 8.45
CA ASN A 115 -18.85 -23.82 9.54
C ASN A 115 -20.05 -23.05 8.97
N LYS A 116 -21.25 -23.47 9.39
CA LYS A 116 -22.52 -22.83 9.06
C LYS A 116 -22.89 -21.83 10.16
N ASN A 117 -23.08 -20.57 9.79
CA ASN A 117 -23.25 -19.45 10.72
C ASN A 117 -24.24 -18.41 10.19
N LEU A 118 -24.54 -17.41 11.03
CA LEU A 118 -25.42 -16.27 10.71
C LEU A 118 -24.66 -14.93 10.69
N VAL A 119 -23.32 -14.97 10.71
CA VAL A 119 -22.51 -13.76 10.80
C VAL A 119 -22.48 -13.09 9.44
N ASN A 120 -22.85 -11.81 9.39
CA ASN A 120 -22.86 -11.04 8.15
C ASN A 120 -22.05 -9.74 8.30
N PHE A 121 -21.45 -9.29 7.21
CA PHE A 121 -20.72 -8.04 7.14
C PHE A 121 -21.60 -6.94 6.56
N THR A 122 -21.69 -5.82 7.26
CA THR A 122 -22.44 -4.63 6.81
C THR A 122 -21.49 -3.45 6.61
N ALA A 123 -21.86 -2.57 5.68
CA ALA A 123 -21.08 -1.37 5.42
C ALA A 123 -21.26 -0.36 6.57
N ALA A 124 -20.19 -0.11 7.33
CA ALA A 124 -20.15 0.94 8.33
C ALA A 124 -19.64 2.24 7.70
N VAL A 125 -20.55 2.99 7.06
CA VAL A 125 -20.30 4.31 6.47
C VAL A 125 -21.24 5.31 7.12
N SER A 126 -20.75 6.52 7.39
CA SER A 126 -21.60 7.56 7.98
C SER A 126 -22.75 7.93 7.05
N PRO A 127 -23.98 8.10 7.57
CA PRO A 127 -25.13 8.56 6.78
C PRO A 127 -24.92 9.92 6.12
N ALA A 128 -24.00 10.75 6.64
CA ALA A 128 -23.58 12.00 6.01
C ALA A 128 -23.20 11.82 4.52
N PHE A 129 -22.66 10.64 4.16
CA PHE A 129 -22.22 10.33 2.79
C PHE A 129 -23.27 9.60 1.95
N THR A 130 -24.41 9.21 2.53
CA THR A 130 -25.47 8.46 1.83
C THR A 130 -26.75 9.28 1.66
N ILE A 131 -26.96 10.32 2.47
CA ILE A 131 -28.12 11.20 2.37
C ILE A 131 -27.86 12.24 1.29
N ASP A 132 -28.68 12.23 0.23
CA ASP A 132 -28.62 13.23 -0.82
C ASP A 132 -28.91 14.63 -0.28
N GLY A 133 -28.07 15.60 -0.62
CA GLY A 133 -28.21 16.99 -0.17
C GLY A 133 -27.93 17.20 1.33
N TYR A 134 -27.22 16.29 1.99
CA TYR A 134 -26.87 16.43 3.40
C TYR A 134 -26.20 17.78 3.72
N ASN A 135 -26.70 18.45 4.76
CA ASN A 135 -26.09 19.68 5.26
C ASN A 135 -24.84 19.34 6.11
N TRP A 136 -23.66 19.49 5.51
CA TRP A 136 -22.36 19.24 6.14
C TRP A 136 -22.06 20.11 7.37
N SER A 137 -22.74 21.24 7.53
CA SER A 137 -22.58 22.11 8.70
C SER A 137 -23.51 21.73 9.86
N SER A 138 -24.42 20.77 9.67
CA SER A 138 -25.39 20.37 10.69
C SER A 138 -24.76 19.65 11.90
N GLY A 139 -23.63 18.97 11.70
CA GLY A 139 -22.96 18.19 12.75
C GLY A 139 -23.73 16.95 13.22
N THR A 140 -24.85 16.58 12.57
CA THR A 140 -25.69 15.44 12.98
C THR A 140 -25.02 14.08 12.78
N TYR A 141 -24.31 13.91 11.66
CA TYR A 141 -23.63 12.67 11.31
C TYR A 141 -22.12 12.93 11.12
N PRO A 142 -21.26 11.99 11.53
CA PRO A 142 -19.81 12.18 11.44
C PRO A 142 -19.36 12.31 9.98
N SER A 143 -18.55 13.32 9.67
CA SER A 143 -18.09 13.60 8.31
C SER A 143 -16.58 13.43 8.14
N TRP A 144 -15.97 12.54 8.92
CA TRP A 144 -14.54 12.26 8.86
C TRP A 144 -14.16 11.65 7.51
N SER A 145 -13.14 12.22 6.87
CA SER A 145 -12.56 11.73 5.62
C SER A 145 -11.04 11.70 5.72
N GLU A 146 -10.44 10.77 4.98
CA GLU A 146 -8.99 10.61 4.90
C GLU A 146 -8.49 11.27 3.60
N SER A 147 -7.46 12.11 3.70
CA SER A 147 -6.83 12.70 2.52
C SER A 147 -6.17 11.63 1.65
N VAL A 148 -6.22 11.75 0.32
CA VAL A 148 -5.53 10.81 -0.57
C VAL A 148 -4.10 11.26 -0.82
N TRP A 149 -3.12 10.38 -0.57
CA TRP A 149 -1.70 10.60 -0.86
C TRP A 149 -1.18 9.55 -1.85
N MET A 150 -0.31 9.96 -2.79
CA MET A 150 0.28 9.04 -3.76
C MET A 150 1.47 8.26 -3.20
N LYS A 151 2.38 8.95 -2.49
CA LYS A 151 3.60 8.35 -1.90
C LYS A 151 3.95 9.09 -0.63
N LEU A 152 4.15 8.34 0.45
CA LEU A 152 4.75 8.82 1.68
C LEU A 152 6.17 8.26 1.75
N GLY A 153 7.15 9.14 1.93
CA GLY A 153 8.55 8.76 2.02
C GLY A 153 9.29 9.74 2.91
N LEU A 154 10.03 9.21 3.87
CA LEU A 154 10.91 9.98 4.72
C LEU A 154 12.35 9.71 4.29
N ARG A 155 13.12 10.77 4.02
CA ARG A 155 14.55 10.66 3.74
C ARG A 155 15.33 11.70 4.54
N MET A 156 16.47 11.27 5.08
CA MET A 156 17.42 12.14 5.76
C MET A 156 18.65 12.33 4.89
N PHE A 157 19.12 13.57 4.76
CA PHE A 157 20.33 13.90 4.02
C PHE A 157 21.00 15.13 4.64
N MET A 158 22.32 15.21 4.51
CA MET A 158 23.07 16.40 4.91
C MET A 158 22.94 17.47 3.82
N LYS A 159 22.47 18.66 4.22
CA LYS A 159 22.41 19.82 3.32
C LYS A 159 23.69 20.65 3.49
N PRO A 160 24.45 20.93 2.42
CA PRO A 160 25.59 21.83 2.49
C PRO A 160 25.15 23.26 2.87
N SER A 161 26.10 24.06 3.37
CA SER A 161 25.78 25.45 3.71
C SER A 161 25.47 26.27 2.44
N PRO A 162 24.59 27.28 2.50
CA PRO A 162 24.29 28.13 1.35
C PRO A 162 25.53 28.83 0.75
N SER A 163 26.54 29.11 1.57
CA SER A 163 27.81 29.70 1.11
C SER A 163 28.60 28.73 0.24
N TYR A 164 28.59 27.44 0.59
CA TYR A 164 29.26 26.40 -0.19
C TYR A 164 28.57 26.19 -1.54
N GLU A 165 27.23 26.19 -1.57
CA GLU A 165 26.44 26.11 -2.81
C GLU A 165 26.81 27.25 -3.78
N LYS A 166 26.88 28.49 -3.27
CA LYS A 166 27.27 29.67 -4.06
C LYS A 166 28.70 29.55 -4.59
N LEU A 167 29.63 29.10 -3.75
CA LEU A 167 31.03 28.94 -4.14
C LEU A 167 31.18 27.93 -5.29
N VAL A 168 30.51 26.77 -5.20
CA VAL A 168 30.54 25.74 -6.25
C VAL A 168 29.89 26.26 -7.54
N PHE A 169 28.78 26.98 -7.45
CA PHE A 169 28.12 27.56 -8.62
C PHE A 169 29.00 28.60 -9.32
N LEU A 170 29.60 29.53 -8.56
CA LEU A 170 30.46 30.58 -9.10
C LEU A 170 31.77 30.01 -9.66
N SER A 171 32.35 28.99 -9.02
CA SER A 171 33.56 28.36 -9.54
C SER A 171 33.29 27.64 -10.87
N GLY A 172 32.15 26.95 -10.99
CA GLY A 172 31.70 26.35 -12.25
C GLY A 172 31.54 27.38 -13.37
N LEU A 173 30.89 28.52 -13.08
CA LEU A 173 30.75 29.62 -14.05
C LEU A 173 32.09 30.20 -14.48
N GLY A 174 33.04 30.33 -13.54
CA GLY A 174 34.41 30.80 -13.83
C GLY A 174 35.15 29.86 -14.78
N VAL A 175 35.14 28.54 -14.52
CA VAL A 175 35.77 27.54 -15.39
C VAL A 175 35.16 27.56 -16.79
N LEU A 176 33.83 27.72 -16.89
CA LEU A 176 33.13 27.84 -18.16
C LEU A 176 33.60 29.06 -18.96
N ALA A 177 33.63 30.23 -18.33
CA ALA A 177 34.06 31.48 -18.98
C ALA A 177 35.52 31.40 -19.46
N VAL A 178 36.42 30.90 -18.61
CA VAL A 178 37.83 30.70 -18.98
C VAL A 178 37.96 29.74 -20.16
N SER A 179 37.20 28.64 -20.16
CA SER A 179 37.20 27.67 -21.26
C SER A 179 36.76 28.30 -22.58
N PHE A 180 35.68 29.10 -22.58
CA PHE A 180 35.25 29.84 -23.77
C PHE A 180 36.31 30.84 -24.25
N LEU A 181 36.90 31.60 -23.34
CA LEU A 181 37.96 32.56 -23.70
C LEU A 181 39.19 31.86 -24.30
N CYS A 182 39.60 30.73 -23.72
CA CYS A 182 40.70 29.91 -24.25
C CYS A 182 40.40 29.40 -25.65
N VAL A 183 39.21 28.82 -25.87
CA VAL A 183 38.81 28.31 -27.19
C VAL A 183 38.74 29.43 -28.23
N LEU A 184 38.17 30.59 -27.87
CA LEU A 184 38.09 31.74 -28.78
C LEU A 184 39.48 32.28 -29.13
N SER A 185 40.39 32.31 -28.16
CA SER A 185 41.77 32.78 -28.35
C SER A 185 42.56 31.82 -29.23
N LEU A 186 42.44 30.51 -29.00
CA LEU A 186 43.05 29.48 -29.85
C LEU A 186 42.50 29.54 -31.27
N LYS A 187 41.17 29.64 -31.44
CA LYS A 187 40.55 29.80 -32.76
C LYS A 187 41.10 31.02 -33.50
N LYS A 188 41.16 32.17 -32.83
CA LYS A 188 41.72 33.41 -33.41
C LYS A 188 43.19 33.23 -33.82
N HIS A 189 44.00 32.61 -32.97
CA HIS A 189 45.42 32.38 -33.26
C HIS A 189 45.62 31.43 -34.44
N ILE A 190 44.87 30.33 -34.50
CA ILE A 190 44.90 29.38 -35.62
C ILE A 190 44.47 30.07 -36.92
N THR A 191 43.38 30.85 -36.91
CA THR A 191 42.94 31.58 -38.11
C THR A 191 44.01 32.55 -38.62
N HIS A 192 44.69 33.27 -37.72
CA HIS A 192 45.79 34.16 -38.10
C HIS A 192 46.96 33.40 -38.73
N LEU A 193 47.43 32.32 -38.10
CA LEU A 193 48.52 31.48 -38.62
C LEU A 193 48.19 30.89 -40.00
N VAL A 194 46.96 30.39 -40.18
CA VAL A 194 46.51 29.87 -41.47
C VAL A 194 46.48 31.00 -42.52
N SER A 195 45.98 32.19 -42.17
CA SER A 195 45.97 33.32 -43.10
C SER A 195 47.37 33.79 -43.51
N SER A 196 48.34 33.83 -42.59
CA SER A 196 49.72 34.21 -42.92
C SER A 196 50.42 33.15 -43.79
N ILE A 197 50.22 31.86 -43.51
CA ILE A 197 50.75 30.76 -44.35
C ILE A 197 50.16 30.82 -45.76
N VAL A 198 48.86 31.09 -45.89
CA VAL A 198 48.21 31.25 -47.20
C VAL A 198 48.77 32.47 -47.93
N SER A 199 48.92 33.62 -47.28
CA SER A 199 49.53 34.82 -47.88
C SER A 199 50.96 34.59 -48.36
N ASP A 200 51.80 33.90 -47.58
CA ASP A 200 53.17 33.56 -47.96
C ASP A 200 53.23 32.58 -49.13
N SER A 201 52.32 31.59 -49.17
CA SER A 201 52.22 30.64 -50.29
C SER A 201 51.75 31.30 -51.60
N VAL A 202 50.88 32.31 -51.52
CA VAL A 202 50.42 33.10 -52.68
C VAL A 202 51.54 34.01 -53.21
N LEU A 203 52.31 34.64 -52.32
CA LEU A 203 53.50 35.43 -52.70
C LEU A 203 54.58 34.56 -53.35
N HIS A 204 54.82 33.36 -52.82
CA HIS A 204 55.78 32.41 -53.39
C HIS A 204 55.34 31.91 -54.78
N ASN A 205 54.05 31.58 -54.97
CA ASN A 205 53.55 31.18 -56.30
C ASN A 205 53.52 32.34 -57.31
N ALA A 206 53.32 33.58 -56.87
CA ALA A 206 53.41 34.77 -57.73
C ALA A 206 54.86 35.07 -58.16
N GLY A 207 55.85 34.79 -57.31
CA GLY A 207 57.27 34.95 -57.64
C GLY A 207 57.80 33.95 -58.67
N VAL A 208 57.31 32.69 -58.63
CA VAL A 208 57.74 31.65 -59.58
C VAL A 208 57.16 31.86 -60.99
N ALA A 209 56.05 32.58 -61.13
CA ALA A 209 55.48 32.93 -62.44
C ALA A 209 56.23 34.08 -63.16
N GLY A 210 57.19 34.74 -62.50
CA GLY A 210 57.89 35.94 -63.00
C GLY A 210 59.30 35.73 -63.56
N THR A 211 59.84 34.51 -63.54
CA THR A 211 61.17 34.20 -64.09
C THR A 211 61.03 33.19 -65.22
N SER A 212 60.69 33.70 -66.41
CA SER A 212 60.92 33.05 -67.71
C SER A 212 62.15 33.67 -68.35
#